data_AF-R7TYD8-F1
#
_entry.id   AF-R7TYD8-F1
#
_cell.length_a   1.000
_cell.length_b   1.000
_cell.length_c   1.000
_cell.angle_alpha   90.00
_cell.angle_beta   90.00
_cell.angle_gamma   90.00
#
_symmetry.space_group_name_H-M   'P 1'
#
loop_
_entity.id
_entity.type
_entity.pdbx_description
1 polymer ?
#
loop_
_entity_poly.entity_id
_entity_poly.type
_entity_poly.pdbx_seq_one_letter_code
_entity_poly.pdbx_strand_id
1 'polypeptide(L)' 'MELKIWVEGFPRVVCGVVPSTTCEEVIRGLAQALQKTGRFTLLEQWRETERELAPSECPLHLLHRRGEYANEVRFTLR' A
#
# COMPACT_ATOMS: atom_id res chain seq x y z
N MET A 1 0.51 8.10 11.01
CA MET A 1 1.59 7.69 10.08
C MET A 1 1.12 7.96 8.66
N GLU A 2 2.03 7.97 7.70
CA GLU A 2 1.74 8.23 6.29
C GLU A 2 2.25 7.06 5.45
N LEU A 3 1.50 6.67 4.42
CA LEU A 3 1.87 5.61 3.50
C LEU A 3 1.84 6.12 2.06
N LYS A 4 2.99 6.02 1.37
CA LYS A 4 3.11 6.42 -0.03
C LYS A 4 2.73 5.24 -0.94
N ILE A 5 1.72 5.44 -1.77
CA ILE A 5 1.18 4.44 -2.69
C ILE A 5 1.11 5.02 -4.09
N TRP A 6 1.58 4.28 -5.08
CA TRP A 6 1.49 4.67 -6.47
C TRP A 6 0.18 4.20 -7.07
N VAL A 7 -0.55 5.12 -7.68
CA VAL A 7 -1.82 4.84 -8.36
C VAL A 7 -1.72 5.39 -9.77
N GLU A 8 -1.86 4.51 -10.77
CA GLU A 8 -1.75 4.86 -12.20
C GLU A 8 -0.48 5.66 -12.55
N GLY A 9 0.64 5.26 -11.96
CA GLY A 9 1.92 5.91 -12.21
C GLY A 9 2.14 7.23 -11.47
N PHE A 10 1.22 7.67 -10.60
CA PHE A 10 1.40 8.84 -9.75
C PHE A 10 1.48 8.48 -8.27
N PRO A 11 2.42 9.04 -7.49
CA PRO A 11 2.47 8.81 -6.06
C PRO A 11 1.32 9.55 -5.36
N ARG A 12 0.68 8.86 -4.42
CA ARG A 12 -0.33 9.39 -3.50
C ARG A 12 0.08 9.06 -2.07
N VAL A 13 -0.34 9.90 -1.13
CA VAL A 13 -0.08 9.69 0.30
C VAL A 13 -1.40 9.41 1.00
N VAL A 14 -1.45 8.31 1.74
CA VAL A 14 -2.57 7.97 2.62
C VAL A 14 -2.17 8.33 4.04
N CYS A 15 -2.90 9.29 4.61
CA CYS A 15 -2.69 9.74 5.99
C CYS A 15 -3.55 8.91 6.95
N GLY A 16 -3.11 8.82 8.21
CA GLY A 16 -3.91 8.20 9.28
C GLY A 16 -3.84 6.66 9.31
N VAL A 17 -2.93 6.05 8.57
CA VAL A 17 -2.68 4.61 8.67
C VAL A 17 -2.09 4.24 10.03
N VAL A 18 -2.52 3.09 10.56
CA VAL A 18 -2.03 2.51 11.83
C VAL A 18 -1.55 1.07 11.60
N PRO A 19 -0.72 0.48 12.48
CA PRO A 19 -0.14 -0.85 12.26
C PRO A 19 -1.16 -1.98 12.06
N SER A 20 -2.40 -1.82 12.56
CA SER A 20 -3.51 -2.75 12.37
C SER A 20 -4.33 -2.50 11.09
N THR A 21 -4.07 -1.40 10.36
CA THR A 21 -4.78 -1.11 9.12
C THR A 21 -4.40 -2.14 8.07
N THR A 22 -5.40 -2.81 7.50
CA THR A 22 -5.20 -3.84 6.48
C THR A 22 -5.06 -3.24 5.09
N CYS A 23 -4.52 -4.01 4.13
CA CYS A 23 -4.45 -3.61 2.73
C CYS A 23 -5.86 -3.33 2.18
N GLU A 24 -6.87 -4.10 2.59
CA GLU A 24 -8.27 -3.85 2.21
C GLU A 24 -8.76 -2.47 2.68
N GLU A 25 -8.49 -2.09 3.93
CA GLU A 25 -8.91 -0.78 4.45
C GLU A 25 -8.23 0.37 3.71
N VAL A 26 -6.94 0.23 3.41
CA VAL A 26 -6.18 1.20 2.61
C VAL A 26 -6.74 1.30 1.19
N ILE A 27 -6.99 0.17 0.54
CA ILE A 27 -7.59 0.10 -0.79
C ILE A 27 -8.96 0.76 -0.78
N ARG A 28 -9.81 0.46 0.21
CA ARG A 28 -11.14 1.04 0.34
C ARG A 28 -11.08 2.55 0.52
N GLY A 29 -10.19 3.04 1.38
CA GLY A 29 -9.98 4.47 1.60
C GLY A 29 -9.48 5.19 0.34
N LEU A 30 -8.52 4.60 -0.37
CA LEU A 30 -8.04 5.12 -1.65
C LEU A 30 -9.13 5.11 -2.72
N ALA A 31 -9.81 3.99 -2.92
CA ALA A 31 -10.89 3.84 -3.90
C ALA A 31 -12.00 4.88 -3.66
N GLN A 32 -12.39 5.09 -2.40
CA GLN A 32 -13.37 6.10 -2.01
C GLN A 32 -12.88 7.52 -2.31
N ALA A 33 -11.64 7.87 -1.94
CA ALA A 33 -11.07 9.19 -2.20
C ALA A 33 -10.88 9.48 -3.69
N LEU A 34 -10.62 8.43 -4.49
CA LEU A 34 -10.44 8.52 -5.94
C LEU A 34 -11.75 8.38 -6.72
N GLN A 35 -12.88 8.13 -6.05
CA GLN A 35 -14.16 7.79 -6.66
C GLN A 35 -14.05 6.64 -7.69
N LYS A 36 -13.17 5.68 -7.40
CA LYS A 36 -12.95 4.51 -8.25
C LYS A 36 -13.61 3.29 -7.65
N THR A 37 -14.30 2.52 -8.50
CA THR A 37 -14.96 1.28 -8.10
C THR A 37 -14.37 0.12 -8.89
N GLY A 38 -14.02 -0.96 -8.21
CA GLY A 38 -13.39 -2.11 -8.84
C GLY A 38 -12.73 -3.03 -7.82
N ARG A 39 -12.13 -4.11 -8.31
CA ARG A 39 -11.22 -4.92 -7.52
C ARG A 39 -9.84 -4.34 -7.69
N PHE A 40 -9.24 -3.92 -6.60
CA PHE A 40 -7.86 -3.46 -6.58
C PHE A 40 -7.04 -4.38 -5.69
N THR A 41 -5.77 -4.53 -6.06
CA THR A 41 -4.78 -5.24 -5.26
C THR A 41 -3.63 -4.30 -4.94
N LEU A 42 -3.12 -4.37 -3.72
CA LEU A 42 -1.92 -3.66 -3.33
C LEU A 42 -0.70 -4.56 -3.61
N LEU A 43 0.25 -4.05 -4.38
CA LEU A 43 1.51 -4.73 -4.66
C LEU A 43 2.61 -4.10 -3.81
N GLU A 44 3.43 -4.92 -3.15
CA GLU A 44 4.74 -4.51 -2.66
C GLU A 44 5.77 -4.74 -3.76
N GLN A 45 6.53 -3.70 -4.09
CA GLN A 45 7.70 -3.80 -4.95
C GLN A 45 8.94 -3.49 -4.13
N TRP A 46 9.91 -4.40 -4.14
CA TRP A 46 11.22 -4.20 -3.55
C TRP A 46 12.28 -4.64 -4.55
N ARG A 47 13.15 -3.70 -4.95
CA ARG A 47 14.13 -3.87 -6.03
C ARG A 47 13.45 -4.35 -7.32
N GLU A 48 13.78 -5.55 -7.77
CA GLU A 48 13.25 -6.20 -8.98
C GLU A 48 12.13 -7.21 -8.69
N THR A 49 11.71 -7.32 -7.42
CA THR A 49 10.64 -8.23 -7.02
C THR A 49 9.36 -7.47 -6.75
N GLU A 50 8.28 -7.90 -7.41
CA GLU A 50 6.91 -7.47 -7.12
C GLU A 50 6.15 -8.63 -6.48
N ARG A 51 5.37 -8.34 -5.44
CA ARG A 51 4.52 -9.30 -4.75
C ARG A 51 3.16 -8.70 -4.47
N GLU A 52 2.12 -9.43 -4.83
CA GLU A 52 0.74 -9.10 -4.45
C GLU A 52 0.53 -9.37 -2.96
N LEU A 53 -0.07 -8.39 -2.28
CA LEU A 53 -0.39 -8.49 -0.87
C LEU A 53 -1.81 -9.02 -0.70
N ALA A 54 -1.98 -9.89 0.29
CA ALA A 54 -3.31 -10.34 0.67
C ALA A 54 -4.10 -9.17 1.29
N PRO A 55 -5.43 -9.13 1.12
CA PRO A 55 -6.27 -8.07 1.67
C PRO A 55 -6.20 -7.98 3.21
N SER A 56 -5.90 -9.10 3.88
CA SER A 56 -5.72 -9.20 5.34
C SER A 56 -4.33 -8.81 5.84
N GLU A 57 -3.33 -8.63 4.97
CA GLU A 57 -2.00 -8.19 5.37
C GLU A 57 -1.99 -6.70 5.73
N CYS A 58 -1.10 -6.29 6.63
CA CYS A 58 -0.94 -4.90 7.06
C CYS A 58 0.31 -4.29 6.40
N PRO A 59 0.19 -3.26 5.54
CA PRO A 59 1.32 -2.71 4.80
C PRO A 59 2.38 -2.07 5.72
N LEU A 60 1.96 -1.51 6.86
CA LEU A 60 2.89 -0.97 7.86
C LEU A 60 3.71 -2.06 8.57
N HIS A 61 3.12 -3.23 8.84
CA HIS A 61 3.89 -4.36 9.38
C HIS A 61 4.92 -4.88 8.38
N LEU A 62 4.58 -4.88 7.08
CA LEU A 62 5.52 -5.28 6.02
C LEU A 62 6.68 -4.28 5.92
N LEU A 63 6.40 -2.98 5.94
CA LEU A 63 7.45 -1.95 6.01
C LEU A 63 8.33 -2.12 7.25
N HIS A 64 7.73 -2.34 8.41
CA HIS A 64 8.47 -2.53 9.66
C HIS A 64 9.37 -3.77 9.62
N ARG A 65 8.89 -4.88 9.02
CA ARG A 65 9.68 -6.10 8.80
C ARG A 65 10.90 -5.85 7.91
N ARG A 66 10.80 -4.92 6.95
CA ARG A 66 11.91 -4.54 6.06
C ARG A 66 12.92 -3.61 6.74
N GLY A 67 12.58 -3.01 7.89
CA GLY A 67 13.50 -2.23 8.71
C GLY A 67 14.14 -1.07 7.94
N GLU A 68 15.47 -1.08 7.85
CA GLU A 68 16.26 -0.09 7.10
C GLU A 68 15.91 -0.02 5.61
N TYR A 69 15.43 -1.12 5.02
CA TYR A 69 15.04 -1.21 3.62
C TYR A 69 13.62 -0.69 3.35
N ALA A 70 12.89 -0.22 4.37
CA ALA A 70 11.53 0.28 4.21
C ALA A 70 11.42 1.41 3.17
N ASN A 71 12.47 2.23 3.03
CA ASN A 71 12.54 3.33 2.04
C ASN A 71 12.67 2.83 0.59
N GLU A 72 13.17 1.60 0.38
CA GLU A 72 13.28 0.97 -0.95
C GLU A 72 11.99 0.23 -1.34
N VAL A 73 11.04 0.07 -0.41
CA VAL A 73 9.75 -0.56 -0.70
C VAL A 73 8.82 0.46 -1.34
N ARG A 74 8.22 0.08 -2.46
CA ARG A 74 7.21 0.85 -3.15
C ARG A 74 5.90 0.09 -3.15
N PHE A 75 4.83 0.74 -2.70
CA PHE A 75 3.49 0.19 -2.86
C PHE A 75 2.85 0.71 -4.13
N THR A 76 2.20 -0.17 -4.88
CA THR A 76 1.46 0.18 -6.09
C THR A 76 0.05 -0.39 -6.02
N LEU A 77 -0.94 0.43 -6.33
CA LEU A 77 -2.33 0.02 -6.49
C LEU A 77 -2.54 -0.37 -7.96
N ARG A 78 -3.01 -1.59 -8.18
CA ARG A 78 -3.35 -2.11 -9.51
C ARG A 78 -4.81 -2.54 -9.57
#